data_AF-A0A401R9B3-F1
#
_entry.id   AF-A0A401R9B3-F1
#
_cell.length_a   1.000
_cell.length_b   1.000
_cell.length_c   1.000
_cell.angle_alpha   90.00
_cell.angle_beta   90.00
_cell.angle_gamma   90.00
#
_symmetry.space_group_name_H-M   'P 1'
#
loop_
_entity.id
_entity.type
_entity.pdbx_description
1 polymer ?
#
loop_
_entity_poly.entity_id
_entity_poly.type
_entity_poly.pdbx_seq_one_letter_code
_entity_poly.pdbx_strand_id
1 'polypeptide(L)' 'MDDELEPGLRSVAVPVHDGDGRAVAALGVSTHAGDRSPAATRVAVLPALREAAAAVEADLRVAGRYLPVALP' A
#
# COMPACT_ATOMS: atom_id res chain seq x y z
N MET A 1 -28.13 9.96 -5.27
CA MET A 1 -28.57 8.80 -6.03
C MET A 1 -27.61 7.70 -5.67
N ASP A 2 -28.12 6.84 -4.82
CA ASP A 2 -27.50 5.64 -4.28
C ASP A 2 -27.24 4.66 -5.44
N ASP A 3 -25.96 4.49 -5.78
CA ASP A 3 -25.49 3.44 -6.68
C ASP A 3 -25.09 2.24 -5.83
N GLU A 4 -26.05 1.35 -5.60
CA GLU A 4 -25.86 0.03 -5.00
C GLU A 4 -25.14 -0.87 -6.01
N LEU A 5 -23.84 -0.67 -6.19
CA LEU A 5 -22.95 -1.70 -6.69
C LEU A 5 -22.42 -2.40 -5.46
N GLU A 6 -22.86 -3.63 -5.13
CA GLU A 6 -22.35 -4.35 -3.96
C GLU A 6 -20.81 -4.25 -3.92
N PRO A 7 -20.21 -3.42 -3.04
CA PRO A 7 -18.78 -3.28 -3.03
C PRO A 7 -18.28 -4.46 -2.22
N GLY A 8 -18.12 -5.61 -2.86
CA GLY A 8 -17.61 -6.81 -2.19
C GLY A 8 -16.14 -6.67 -1.78
N LEU A 9 -15.42 -5.66 -2.30
CA LEU A 9 -14.00 -5.49 -2.03
C LEU A 9 -13.65 -4.02 -1.82
N ARG A 10 -12.73 -3.77 -0.90
CA ARG A 10 -12.08 -2.48 -0.69
C ARG A 10 -10.59 -2.67 -0.75
N SER A 11 -9.92 -1.75 -1.42
CA SER A 11 -8.46 -1.75 -1.51
C SER A 11 -7.90 -0.47 -0.92
N VAL A 12 -6.79 -0.60 -0.19
CA VAL A 12 -5.99 0.52 0.30
C VAL A 12 -4.57 0.29 -0.18
N ALA A 13 -3.92 1.33 -0.70
CA ALA A 13 -2.54 1.27 -1.15
C ALA A 13 -1.73 2.44 -0.60
N VAL A 14 -0.42 2.22 -0.44
CA VAL A 14 0.57 3.25 -0.11
C VAL A 14 1.72 3.17 -1.11
N PRO A 15 2.36 4.30 -1.45
CA PRO A 15 3.57 4.28 -2.28
C PRO A 15 4.73 3.62 -1.52
N VAL A 16 5.62 2.99 -2.27
CA VAL A 16 6.94 2.53 -1.84
C VAL A 16 7.97 3.37 -2.58
N HIS A 17 8.91 3.96 -1.85
CA HIS A 17 9.92 4.86 -2.39
C HIS A 17 11.31 4.23 -2.47
N ASP A 18 12.11 4.68 -3.44
CA ASP A 18 13.53 4.37 -3.51
C ASP A 18 14.37 5.25 -2.56
N GLY A 19 15.70 5.10 -2.61
CA GLY A 19 16.63 5.90 -1.82
C GLY A 19 16.64 7.40 -2.14
N ASP A 20 16.13 7.79 -3.31
CA ASP A 20 15.99 9.18 -3.76
C ASP A 20 14.61 9.77 -3.41
N GLY A 21 13.73 8.97 -2.77
CA GLY A 21 12.37 9.37 -2.42
C GLY A 21 11.39 9.32 -3.60
N ARG A 22 11.76 8.72 -4.74
CA ARG A 22 10.83 8.52 -5.86
C ARG A 22 9.93 7.34 -5.57
N ALA A 23 8.63 7.50 -5.78
CA ALA A 23 7.71 6.37 -5.73
C ALA A 23 7.99 5.44 -6.91
N VAL A 24 8.35 4.19 -6.60
CA VAL A 24 8.80 3.18 -7.56
C VAL A 24 7.89 1.96 -7.60
N ALA A 25 7.02 1.82 -6.60
CA ALA A 25 5.97 0.81 -6.54
C ALA A 25 4.83 1.28 -5.63
N ALA A 26 3.78 0.48 -5.53
CA ALA A 26 2.72 0.63 -4.54
C ALA A 26 2.48 -0.68 -3.80
N LEU A 27 2.34 -0.60 -2.48
CA LEU A 27 1.95 -1.71 -1.63
C LEU A 27 0.46 -1.60 -1.35
N GLY A 28 -0.31 -2.59 -1.78
CA GLY A 28 -1.78 -2.61 -1.68
C GLY A 28 -2.29 -3.81 -0.90
N VAL A 29 -3.42 -3.63 -0.23
CA VAL A 29 -4.19 -4.70 0.41
C VAL A 29 -5.65 -4.59 0.02
N SER A 30 -6.27 -5.74 -0.22
CA SER A 30 -7.68 -5.86 -0.59
C SER A 30 -8.41 -6.65 0.48
N THR A 31 -9.58 -6.15 0.91
CA THR A 31 -10.38 -6.76 1.97
C THR A 31 -11.86 -6.72 1.60
N HIS A 32 -12.66 -7.60 2.18
CA HIS A 32 -14.11 -7.53 2.01
C HIS A 32 -14.63 -6.22 2.63
N ALA A 33 -15.49 -5.47 1.93
CA ALA A 33 -15.96 -4.18 2.40
C ALA A 33 -16.71 -4.26 3.73
N GLY A 34 -17.52 -5.33 3.91
CA GLY A 34 -18.36 -5.56 5.09
C GLY A 34 -19.13 -4.31 5.54
N ASP A 35 -19.49 -4.28 6.82
CA ASP A 35 -20.27 -3.18 7.41
C ASP A 35 -19.43 -1.96 7.81
N ARG A 36 -18.09 -2.05 7.74
CA ARG A 36 -17.23 -0.91 8.08
C ARG A 36 -17.41 0.20 7.06
N SER A 37 -17.14 1.46 7.39
CA SER A 37 -17.03 2.52 6.38
C SER A 37 -15.65 2.51 5.71
N PRO A 38 -15.49 3.06 4.49
CA PRO A 38 -14.17 3.20 3.86
C PRO A 38 -13.15 3.94 4.74
N ALA A 39 -13.59 4.97 5.46
CA ALA A 39 -12.75 5.72 6.40
C ALA A 39 -12.29 4.84 7.57
N ALA A 40 -13.20 4.03 8.15
CA ALA A 40 -12.85 3.09 9.22
C ALA A 40 -11.88 2.01 8.74
N THR A 41 -12.07 1.46 7.53
CA THR A 41 -11.13 0.52 6.90
C THR A 41 -9.74 1.16 6.74
N ARG A 42 -9.68 2.40 6.25
CA ARG A 42 -8.41 3.12 6.09
C ARG A 42 -7.73 3.33 7.44
N VAL A 43 -8.43 3.80 8.47
CA VAL A 43 -7.85 4.02 9.81
C VAL A 43 -7.30 2.72 10.40
N ALA A 44 -8.00 1.60 10.20
CA ALA A 44 -7.57 0.30 10.72
C ALA A 44 -6.33 -0.26 10.00
N VAL A 45 -6.21 -0.05 8.69
CA VAL A 45 -5.23 -0.75 7.84
C VAL A 45 -4.01 0.12 7.51
N LEU A 46 -4.20 1.43 7.36
CA LEU A 46 -3.16 2.36 6.91
C LEU A 46 -1.90 2.36 7.79
N PRO A 47 -1.98 2.29 9.15
CA PRO A 47 -0.77 2.26 9.97
C PRO A 47 0.12 1.05 9.67
N ALA A 48 -0.44 -0.15 9.69
CA ALA A 48 0.29 -1.39 9.40
C ALA A 48 0.79 -1.44 7.95
N LEU A 49 0.00 -0.94 7.00
CA LEU A 49 0.39 -0.89 5.60
C LEU A 49 1.58 0.06 5.36
N ARG A 50 1.65 1.18 6.09
CA ARG A 50 2.80 2.11 6.05
C ARG A 50 4.03 1.51 6.70
N GLU A 51 3.88 0.79 7.80
CA GLU A 51 5.00 0.07 8.44
C GLU A 51 5.58 -0.98 7.50
N ALA A 52 4.72 -1.78 6.85
CA ALA A 52 5.14 -2.75 5.85
C ALA A 52 5.85 -2.09 4.65
N ALA A 53 5.33 -0.96 4.16
CA ALA A 53 6.01 -0.20 3.10
C ALA A 53 7.39 0.30 3.55
N ALA A 54 7.51 0.86 4.76
CA ALA A 54 8.79 1.32 5.29
C ALA A 54 9.82 0.18 5.46
N ALA A 55 9.37 -1.02 5.84
CA ALA A 55 10.23 -2.20 5.90
C ALA A 55 10.74 -2.59 4.50
N VAL A 56 9.87 -2.61 3.49
CA VAL A 56 10.26 -2.86 2.10
C VAL A 56 11.23 -1.78 1.59
N GLU A 57 11.01 -0.50 1.90
CA GLU A 57 11.92 0.59 1.54
C GLU A 57 13.31 0.44 2.19
N ALA A 58 13.38 -0.08 3.42
CA ALA A 58 14.63 -0.38 4.10
C ALA A 58 15.39 -1.52 3.41
N ASP A 59 14.69 -2.60 3.04
CA ASP A 59 15.28 -3.72 2.32
C ASP A 59 15.75 -3.31 0.92
N LEU A 60 14.95 -2.52 0.20
CA LEU A 60 15.31 -1.96 -1.11
C LEU A 60 16.59 -1.12 -1.04
N ARG A 61 16.77 -0.34 0.04
CA ARG A 61 17.97 0.47 0.24
C ARG A 61 19.22 -0.37 0.44
N VAL A 62 19.10 -1.50 1.12
CA VAL A 62 20.21 -2.43 1.31
C VAL A 62 20.50 -3.18 0.00
N ALA A 63 19.47 -3.72 -0.65
CA ALA A 63 19.61 -4.49 -1.88
C ALA A 63 20.12 -3.65 -3.06
N GLY A 64 19.61 -2.43 -3.21
CA GLY A 64 19.99 -1.46 -4.24
C GLY A 64 21.48 -1.08 -4.25
N ARG A 65 22.19 -1.34 -3.14
CA ARG A 65 23.65 -1.17 -3.06
C ARG A 65 24.42 -2.23 -3.84
N TYR A 66 23.82 -3.40 -4.05
CA TYR A 66 24.49 -4.58 -4.63
C TYR A 66 23.88 -5.02 -5.95
N LEU A 67 22.59 -4.72 -6.17
CA LEU A 67 21.87 -5.08 -7.39
C LEU A 67 21.04 -3.88 -7.88
N PRO A 68 21.05 -3.57 -9.19
CA PRO A 68 20.07 -2.66 -9.74
C PRO A 68 18.69 -3.29 -9.61
N VAL A 69 17.84 -2.74 -8.74
CA VAL A 69 16.45 -3.17 -8.64
C VAL A 69 15.72 -2.57 -9.83
N ALA A 70 15.35 -3.40 -10.80
CA ALA A 70 14.56 -2.97 -11.93
C ALA A 70 13.15 -2.62 -11.44
N LEU A 71 12.87 -1.33 -11.36
CA LEU A 71 11.56 -0.78 -11.04
C LEU A 71 11.01 -0.11 -12.32
N PRO A 72 9.71 -0.29 -12.61
CA PRO A 72 9.09 0.15 -13.87
C PRO A 72 9.00 1.67 -14.01
#